data_AF-A0A447TLA9-F1
#
_entry.id   AF-A0A447TLA9-F1
#
_cell.length_a   1.000
_cell.length_b   1.000
_cell.length_c   1.000
_cell.angle_alpha   90.00
_cell.angle_beta   90.00
_cell.angle_gamma   90.00
#
_symmetry.space_group_name_H-M   'P 1'
#
loop_
_entity.id
_entity.type
_entity.pdbx_description
1 polymer ?
#
loop_
_entity_poly.entity_id
_entity_poly.type
_entity_poly.pdbx_seq_one_letter_code
_entity_poly.pdbx_strand_id
1 'polypeptide(L)'
;MEVASHSYAMHHGVVANPQGNALPAYTSPAYAAAGGYESRERYLRRAADDLARNSALLRDKLGRAPRVMIWPYGSHSGELDRLAASAGMPLTLSLEDGLNPPGQPLYSLRRVLVTAGMGVDGFAAAIRRREAWPDGRQPGRSASCTSISTMCTIPIRRRRRPIWASCWSGWRRWGRTRSICRLSPIPAATARSARCIFPTAACRCAPTCSIGPPGS
;
A
#
# COMPACT_ATOMS: atom_id res chain seq x y z
N MET A 1 10.21 15.40 30.10
CA MET A 1 9.28 14.31 29.73
C MET A 1 7.97 14.92 29.24
N GLU A 2 7.44 14.45 28.11
CA GLU A 2 6.09 14.78 27.62
C GLU A 2 5.15 13.62 28.00
N VAL A 3 3.95 13.93 28.52
CA VAL A 3 2.91 12.92 28.77
C VAL A 3 1.84 13.10 27.70
N ALA A 4 1.64 12.05 26.89
CA ALA A 4 0.66 12.03 25.81
C ALA A 4 -0.56 11.19 26.18
N SER A 5 -1.70 11.47 25.55
CA SER A 5 -2.85 10.59 25.59
C SER A 5 -2.58 9.33 24.77
N HIS A 6 -3.04 8.18 25.26
CA HIS A 6 -3.10 6.94 24.51
C HIS A 6 -4.48 6.29 24.64
N SER A 7 -5.53 7.12 24.57
CA SER A 7 -6.92 6.84 24.97
C SER A 7 -7.15 6.86 26.48
N TYR A 8 -8.41 7.01 26.90
CA TYR A 8 -8.85 6.74 28.26
C TYR A 8 -9.12 5.24 28.46
N ALA A 9 -9.94 4.64 27.60
CA ALA A 9 -10.35 3.24 27.70
C ALA A 9 -10.54 2.55 26.35
N MET A 10 -9.96 3.07 25.26
CA MET A 10 -10.19 2.57 23.90
C MET A 10 -9.01 1.81 23.28
N HIS A 11 -8.04 1.39 24.10
CA HIS A 11 -6.94 0.51 23.67
C HIS A 11 -7.35 -0.97 23.68
N HIS A 12 -8.40 -1.30 22.95
CA HIS A 12 -8.88 -2.67 22.76
C HIS A 12 -9.60 -2.82 21.41
N GLY A 13 -9.95 -4.06 21.07
CA GLY A 13 -10.82 -4.36 19.94
C GLY A 13 -12.30 -4.25 20.33
N VAL A 14 -13.15 -3.85 19.37
CA VAL A 14 -14.60 -4.02 19.43
C VAL A 14 -15.02 -5.01 18.36
N VAL A 15 -16.05 -5.82 18.62
CA VAL A 15 -16.68 -6.61 17.55
C VAL A 15 -17.22 -5.64 16.53
N ALA A 16 -16.72 -5.72 15.30
CA ALA A 16 -16.99 -4.73 14.26
C ALA A 16 -17.83 -5.29 13.11
N ASN A 17 -18.25 -6.56 13.18
CA ASN A 17 -19.13 -7.18 12.19
C ASN A 17 -19.88 -8.42 12.74
N PRO A 18 -20.92 -8.92 12.03
CA PRO A 18 -21.67 -10.11 12.43
C PRO A 18 -20.87 -11.40 12.57
N GLN A 19 -19.72 -11.49 11.90
CA GLN A 19 -18.84 -12.66 11.96
C GLN A 19 -18.00 -12.71 13.24
N GLY A 20 -18.03 -11.65 14.07
CA GLY A 20 -17.29 -11.58 15.33
C GLY A 20 -15.86 -11.05 15.19
N ASN A 21 -15.48 -10.46 14.05
CA ASN A 21 -14.15 -9.90 13.88
C ASN A 21 -13.97 -8.68 14.79
N ALA A 22 -12.87 -8.66 15.56
CA ALA A 22 -12.50 -7.54 16.40
C ALA A 22 -11.60 -6.56 15.64
N LEU A 23 -11.95 -5.27 15.65
CA LEU A 23 -11.16 -4.18 15.08
C LEU A 23 -10.93 -3.07 16.11
N PRO A 24 -9.93 -2.18 15.94
CA PRO A 24 -9.63 -1.14 16.90
C PRO A 24 -10.85 -0.28 17.25
N ALA A 25 -11.09 -0.09 18.56
CA ALA A 25 -12.27 0.60 19.06
C ALA A 25 -12.42 2.04 18.53
N TYR A 26 -11.30 2.72 18.26
CA TYR A 26 -11.30 4.11 17.82
C TYR A 26 -11.74 4.32 16.39
N THR A 27 -11.48 3.38 15.49
CA THR A 27 -11.70 3.52 14.04
C THR A 27 -12.87 2.69 13.52
N SER A 28 -13.51 1.92 14.41
CA SER A 28 -14.52 0.94 14.04
C SER A 28 -15.83 1.21 14.79
N PRO A 29 -16.96 1.34 14.08
CA PRO A 29 -18.28 1.22 14.69
C PRO A 29 -18.43 -0.18 15.30
N ALA A 30 -18.91 -0.25 16.54
CA ALA A 30 -19.19 -1.53 17.18
C ALA A 30 -20.41 -2.21 16.54
N TYR A 31 -20.46 -3.54 16.59
CA TYR A 31 -21.60 -4.35 16.16
C TYR A 31 -22.12 -5.17 17.34
N ALA A 32 -23.45 -5.23 17.48
CA ALA A 32 -24.14 -6.10 18.43
C ALA A 32 -25.21 -6.92 17.71
N ALA A 33 -25.27 -8.24 17.95
CA ALA A 33 -26.20 -9.13 17.27
C ALA A 33 -27.68 -8.70 17.39
N ALA A 34 -28.07 -8.23 18.58
CA ALA A 34 -29.43 -7.75 18.86
C ALA A 34 -29.70 -6.31 18.40
N GLY A 35 -28.66 -5.52 18.13
CA GLY A 35 -28.75 -4.06 17.93
C GLY A 35 -28.22 -3.56 16.59
N GLY A 36 -27.61 -4.43 15.78
CA GLY A 36 -26.93 -4.05 14.55
C GLY A 36 -25.65 -3.27 14.78
N TYR A 37 -25.29 -2.44 13.81
CA TYR A 37 -24.13 -1.55 13.90
C TYR A 37 -24.42 -0.32 14.76
N GLU A 38 -23.41 0.12 15.50
CA GLU A 38 -23.34 1.44 16.10
C GLU A 38 -23.48 2.50 15.01
N SER A 39 -24.40 3.46 15.21
CA SER A 39 -24.55 4.57 14.27
C SER A 39 -23.28 5.42 14.25
N ARG A 40 -23.03 6.10 13.14
CA ARG A 40 -21.86 6.96 12.98
C ARG A 40 -21.78 8.05 14.06
N GLU A 41 -22.93 8.61 14.45
CA GLU A 41 -23.03 9.64 15.49
C GLU A 41 -22.63 9.09 16.86
N ARG A 42 -23.08 7.88 17.20
CA ARG A 42 -22.73 7.21 18.46
C ARG A 42 -21.24 6.88 18.51
N TYR A 43 -20.71 6.34 17.41
CA TYR A 43 -19.29 6.04 17.24
C TYR A 43 -18.42 7.29 17.44
N LEU A 44 -18.71 8.39 16.74
CA LEU A 44 -17.94 9.63 16.86
C LEU A 44 -18.09 10.26 18.26
N ARG A 45 -19.27 10.17 18.88
CA ARG A 45 -19.48 10.64 20.25
C ARG A 45 -18.67 9.85 21.26
N ARG A 46 -18.67 8.51 21.15
CA ARG A 46 -17.84 7.63 21.97
C ARG A 46 -16.36 7.98 21.87
N ALA A 47 -15.86 8.21 20.65
CA ALA A 47 -14.48 8.64 20.42
C ALA A 47 -14.17 10.01 21.04
N ALA A 48 -15.06 11.00 20.88
CA ALA A 48 -14.89 12.33 21.44
C ALA A 48 -14.92 12.32 22.98
N ASP A 49 -15.83 11.55 23.57
CA ASP A 49 -15.96 11.40 25.02
C ASP A 49 -14.70 10.77 25.63
N ASP A 50 -14.10 9.77 24.98
CA ASP A 50 -12.85 9.13 25.44
C ASP A 50 -11.68 10.13 25.43
N LEU A 51 -11.53 10.91 24.36
CA LEU A 51 -10.51 11.96 24.26
C LEU A 51 -10.68 13.01 25.36
N ALA A 52 -11.92 13.48 25.57
CA ALA A 52 -12.23 14.49 26.58
C ALA A 52 -11.96 13.98 28.00
N ARG A 53 -12.35 12.73 28.30
CA ARG A 53 -12.10 12.09 29.61
C ARG A 53 -10.62 11.92 29.88
N ASN A 54 -9.83 11.44 28.92
CA ASN A 54 -8.38 11.34 29.10
C ASN A 54 -7.74 12.72 29.34
N SER A 55 -8.11 13.72 28.54
CA SER A 55 -7.59 15.08 28.66
C SER A 55 -7.90 15.70 30.03
N ALA A 56 -9.13 15.51 30.52
CA ALA A 56 -9.54 15.95 31.86
C ALA A 56 -8.78 15.22 32.97
N LEU A 57 -8.64 13.89 32.86
CA LEU A 57 -7.90 13.09 33.84
C LEU A 57 -6.44 13.52 33.94
N LEU A 58 -5.75 13.67 32.81
CA LEU A 58 -4.34 14.08 32.80
C LEU A 58 -4.17 15.51 33.33
N ARG A 59 -5.11 16.42 33.03
CA ARG A 59 -5.12 17.76 33.60
C ARG A 59 -5.25 17.74 35.12
N ASP A 60 -6.18 16.95 35.64
CA ASP A 60 -6.37 16.75 37.09
C ASP A 60 -5.11 16.20 37.76
N LYS A 61 -4.51 15.16 37.19
CA LYS A 61 -3.36 14.46 37.80
C LYS A 61 -2.03 15.18 37.65
N LEU A 62 -1.85 15.95 36.57
CA LEU A 62 -0.55 16.51 36.19
C LEU A 62 -0.53 18.04 36.14
N GLY A 63 -1.67 18.70 36.42
CA GLY A 63 -1.83 20.16 36.32
C GLY A 63 -1.86 20.69 34.89
N ARG A 64 -1.80 19.84 33.86
CA ARG A 64 -1.81 20.21 32.44
C ARG A 64 -2.48 19.15 31.59
N ALA A 65 -3.25 19.59 30.59
CA ALA A 65 -3.82 18.71 29.60
C ALA A 65 -2.75 18.19 28.61
N PRO A 66 -2.93 16.98 28.05
CA PRO A 66 -2.09 16.49 26.96
C PRO A 66 -2.30 17.36 25.72
N ARG A 67 -1.23 17.55 24.95
CA ARG A 67 -1.27 18.16 23.60
C ARG A 67 -0.96 17.17 22.48
N VAL A 68 -0.72 15.90 22.85
CA VAL A 68 -0.34 14.81 21.96
C VAL A 68 -1.31 13.64 22.12
N MET A 69 -1.80 13.10 21.01
CA MET A 69 -2.57 11.86 20.95
C MET A 69 -1.77 10.77 20.23
N ILE A 70 -1.45 9.69 20.91
CA ILE A 70 -0.86 8.50 20.29
C ILE A 70 -2.00 7.54 20.01
N TRP A 71 -2.23 7.17 18.75
CA TRP A 71 -3.36 6.30 18.40
C TRP A 71 -3.09 4.84 18.79
N PRO A 72 -4.00 4.18 19.54
CA PRO A 72 -3.93 2.74 19.78
C PRO A 72 -3.78 1.97 18.47
N TYR A 73 -2.81 1.05 18.44
CA TYR A 73 -2.47 0.27 17.23
C TYR A 73 -2.10 1.12 15.99
N GLY A 74 -1.86 2.42 16.16
CA GLY A 74 -1.65 3.36 15.06
C GLY A 74 -2.88 3.61 14.19
N SER A 75 -4.07 3.19 14.62
CA SER A 75 -5.30 3.27 13.82
C SER A 75 -6.00 4.61 14.03
N HIS A 76 -6.18 5.37 12.96
CA HIS A 76 -6.82 6.68 12.99
C HIS A 76 -7.57 7.01 11.69
N SER A 77 -8.27 8.14 11.68
CA SER A 77 -8.90 8.72 10.50
C SER A 77 -8.89 10.24 10.61
N GLY A 78 -9.04 10.95 9.50
CA GLY A 78 -9.05 12.41 9.52
C GLY A 78 -10.17 13.02 10.38
N GLU A 79 -11.27 12.29 10.62
CA GLU A 79 -12.32 12.74 11.54
C GLU A 79 -11.89 12.64 12.99
N LEU A 80 -11.21 11.55 13.35
CA LEU A 80 -10.64 11.35 14.68
C LEU A 80 -9.52 12.35 14.96
N ASP A 81 -8.70 12.67 13.96
CA ASP A 81 -7.66 13.69 14.08
C ASP A 81 -8.26 15.08 14.36
N ARG A 82 -9.39 15.43 13.72
CA ARG A 82 -10.13 16.67 14.03
C ARG A 82 -10.72 16.66 15.43
N LEU A 83 -11.25 15.52 15.89
CA LEU A 83 -11.75 15.37 17.26
C LEU A 83 -10.61 15.52 18.29
N ALA A 84 -9.45 14.92 18.03
CA ALA A 84 -8.26 15.07 18.87
C ALA A 84 -7.80 16.53 18.93
N ALA A 85 -7.73 17.22 17.79
CA ALA A 85 -7.41 18.64 17.73
C ALA A 85 -8.41 19.49 18.54
N SER A 86 -9.71 19.19 18.43
CA SER A 86 -10.78 19.87 19.19
C SER A 86 -10.68 19.60 20.70
N ALA A 87 -10.13 18.46 21.10
CA ALA A 87 -9.83 18.10 22.49
C ALA A 87 -8.48 18.68 23.01
N GLY A 88 -7.81 19.52 22.22
CA GLY A 88 -6.54 20.15 22.58
C GLY A 88 -5.30 19.32 22.22
N MET A 89 -5.45 18.25 21.44
CA MET A 89 -4.37 17.34 21.03
C MET A 89 -4.15 17.34 19.50
N PRO A 90 -3.66 18.45 18.91
CA PRO A 90 -3.46 18.55 17.46
C PRO A 90 -2.26 17.75 16.94
N LEU A 91 -1.35 17.34 17.83
CA LEU A 91 -0.21 16.49 17.49
C LEU A 91 -0.65 15.03 17.64
N THR A 92 -0.64 14.25 16.56
CA THR A 92 -1.01 12.84 16.64
C THR A 92 0.05 11.94 16.01
N LEU A 93 0.23 10.76 16.61
CA LEU A 93 1.23 9.78 16.16
C LEU A 93 0.54 8.47 15.79
N SER A 94 0.75 8.01 14.57
CA SER A 94 0.25 6.73 14.05
C SER A 94 1.37 5.67 14.06
N LEU A 95 1.12 4.55 13.39
CA LEU A 95 2.12 3.54 13.03
C LEU A 95 2.28 3.45 11.50
N GLU A 96 1.89 4.50 10.77
CA GLU A 96 2.21 4.59 9.34
C GLU A 96 3.72 4.54 9.13
N ASP A 97 4.13 3.87 8.05
CA ASP A 97 5.54 3.73 7.73
C ASP A 97 6.11 5.00 7.07
N GLY A 98 7.40 5.21 7.31
CA GLY A 98 8.21 6.22 6.64
C GLY A 98 8.79 7.29 7.56
N LEU A 99 9.33 8.33 6.93
CA LEU A 99 9.99 9.44 7.59
C LEU A 99 9.00 10.59 7.79
N ASN A 100 9.31 11.50 8.72
CA ASN A 100 8.61 12.77 8.90
C ASN A 100 9.46 13.89 8.28
N PRO A 101 9.33 14.18 6.97
CA PRO A 101 10.07 15.27 6.36
C PRO A 101 9.59 16.64 6.85
N PRO A 102 10.33 17.73 6.58
CA PRO A 102 9.84 19.08 6.80
C PRO A 102 8.46 19.29 6.15
N GLY A 103 7.52 19.87 6.89
CA GLY A 103 6.14 20.07 6.43
C GLY A 103 5.22 18.84 6.58
N GLN A 104 5.70 17.71 7.12
CA GLN A 104 4.82 16.60 7.49
C GLN A 104 3.71 17.10 8.43
N PRO A 105 2.44 16.85 8.13
CA PRO A 105 1.35 17.28 8.99
C PRO A 105 1.46 16.66 10.39
N LEU A 106 1.28 17.50 11.41
CA LEU A 106 1.47 17.08 12.81
C LEU A 106 0.36 16.15 13.32
N TYR A 107 -0.78 16.10 12.63
CA TYR A 107 -1.87 15.16 12.90
C TYR A 107 -1.66 13.79 12.23
N SER A 108 -0.50 13.53 11.63
CA SER A 108 -0.19 12.26 10.99
C SER A 108 1.30 11.93 11.10
N LEU A 109 1.89 12.19 12.28
CA LEU A 109 3.29 11.85 12.52
C LEU A 109 3.48 10.33 12.53
N ARG A 110 4.53 9.91 11.85
CA ARG A 110 4.89 8.50 11.62
C ARG A 110 5.88 8.03 12.68
N ARG A 111 5.88 6.73 12.95
CA ARG A 111 6.78 6.11 13.94
C ARG A 111 7.32 4.78 13.44
N VAL A 112 8.57 4.52 13.78
CA VAL A 112 9.18 3.20 13.62
C VAL A 112 8.81 2.34 14.82
N LEU A 113 8.08 1.25 14.58
CA LEU A 113 7.76 0.28 15.62
C LEU A 113 8.98 -0.61 15.90
N VAL A 114 9.49 -0.54 17.12
CA VAL A 114 10.52 -1.45 17.63
C VAL A 114 9.82 -2.58 18.38
N THR A 115 10.14 -3.83 18.03
CA THR A 115 9.53 -5.02 18.64
C THR A 115 10.52 -5.72 19.56
N ALA A 116 10.03 -6.53 20.50
CA ALA A 116 10.86 -7.19 21.51
C ALA A 116 11.99 -8.06 20.93
N GLY A 117 11.80 -8.67 19.76
CA GLY A 117 12.81 -9.48 19.08
C GLY A 117 13.78 -8.68 18.20
N MET A 118 13.66 -7.36 18.13
CA MET A 118 14.49 -6.53 17.26
C MET A 118 15.85 -6.25 17.93
N GLY A 119 16.89 -6.98 17.50
CA GLY A 119 18.27 -6.66 17.84
C GLY A 119 18.76 -5.37 17.17
N VAL A 120 19.94 -4.90 17.58
CA VAL A 120 20.56 -3.65 17.08
C VAL A 120 20.70 -3.65 15.55
N ASP A 121 21.11 -4.77 14.95
CA ASP A 121 21.23 -4.88 13.49
C ASP A 121 19.87 -4.78 12.79
N GLY A 122 18.84 -5.42 13.36
CA GLY A 122 17.46 -5.34 12.86
C GLY A 122 16.91 -3.92 12.94
N PHE A 123 17.17 -3.22 14.04
CA PHE A 123 16.83 -1.81 14.18
C PHE A 123 17.56 -0.94 13.17
N ALA A 124 18.88 -1.10 13.03
CA ALA A 124 19.68 -0.34 12.09
C ALA A 124 19.23 -0.58 10.63
N ALA A 125 18.91 -1.83 10.28
CA ALA A 125 18.33 -2.17 8.98
C ALA A 125 16.94 -1.55 8.78
N ALA A 126 16.11 -1.47 9.82
CA ALA A 126 14.81 -0.81 9.77
C ALA A 126 14.94 0.70 9.49
N ILE A 127 15.91 1.39 10.10
CA ILE A 127 16.17 2.80 9.85
C ILE A 127 16.73 3.02 8.43
N ARG A 128 17.81 2.32 8.07
CA ARG A 128 18.46 2.45 6.74
C ARG A 128 17.49 2.22 5.58
N ARG A 129 16.56 1.27 5.73
CA ARG A 129 15.53 0.98 4.71
C ARG A 129 14.63 2.17 4.41
N ARG A 130 14.33 2.99 5.42
CA ARG A 130 13.48 4.19 5.27
C ARG A 130 14.31 5.34 4.71
N GLU A 131 15.53 5.54 5.18
CA GLU A 131 16.45 6.55 4.64
C GLU A 131 16.77 6.36 3.15
N ALA A 132 16.62 5.15 2.63
CA ALA A 132 16.76 4.86 1.20
C ALA A 132 15.69 5.52 0.30
N TRP A 133 14.63 6.10 0.88
CA TRP A 133 13.53 6.72 0.13
C TRP A 133 13.26 8.16 0.61
N PRO A 134 12.97 9.12 -0.29
CA PRO A 134 12.78 10.52 0.10
C PRO A 134 11.70 10.76 1.17
N ASP A 135 10.61 9.99 1.16
CA ASP A 135 9.52 10.08 2.14
C ASP A 135 9.53 8.94 3.17
N GLY A 136 10.59 8.12 3.16
CA GLY A 136 10.73 6.95 4.00
C GLY A 136 9.92 5.73 3.60
N ARG A 137 9.09 5.82 2.55
CA ARG A 137 8.22 4.71 2.14
C ARG A 137 8.79 4.01 0.93
N GLN A 138 8.86 2.68 1.01
CA GLN A 138 9.09 1.90 -0.19
C GLN A 138 7.91 2.11 -1.14
N PRO A 139 8.14 2.39 -2.43
CA PRO A 139 7.08 2.34 -3.43
C PRO A 139 6.44 0.97 -3.34
N GLY A 140 5.10 0.95 -3.22
CA GLY A 140 4.36 -0.30 -3.29
C GLY A 140 4.82 -1.06 -4.54
N ARG A 141 5.10 -2.36 -4.41
CA ARG A 141 5.51 -3.19 -5.55
C ARG A 141 4.39 -3.16 -6.59
N SER A 142 4.42 -2.20 -7.51
CA SER A 142 3.67 -2.30 -8.74
C SER A 142 4.33 -3.41 -9.53
N ALA A 143 3.74 -4.60 -9.51
CA ALA A 143 4.03 -5.61 -10.51
C ALA A 143 3.48 -5.10 -11.85
N SER A 144 4.14 -4.13 -12.46
CA SER A 144 3.92 -3.79 -13.86
C SER A 144 4.58 -4.90 -14.68
N CYS A 145 3.85 -5.98 -14.93
CA CYS A 145 4.12 -6.79 -16.10
C CYS A 145 3.78 -5.92 -17.31
N THR A 146 4.74 -5.13 -17.79
CA THR A 146 4.63 -4.52 -19.11
C THR A 146 4.62 -5.68 -20.09
N SER A 147 3.45 -5.99 -20.66
CA SER A 147 3.33 -6.95 -21.75
C SER A 147 4.25 -6.50 -22.88
N ILE A 148 5.41 -7.15 -23.02
CA ILE A 148 6.23 -7.03 -24.22
C ILE A 148 5.48 -7.81 -25.30
N SER A 149 4.56 -7.16 -26.01
CA SER A 149 4.08 -7.62 -27.30
C SER A 149 5.16 -7.31 -28.34
N THR A 150 6.24 -8.09 -28.36
CA THR A 150 7.15 -8.09 -29.51
C THR A 150 6.55 -8.99 -30.58
N MET A 151 5.97 -8.39 -31.63
CA MET A 151 5.71 -9.11 -32.88
C MET A 151 7.05 -9.50 -33.50
N CYS A 152 7.39 -10.79 -33.42
CA CYS A 152 8.57 -11.33 -34.09
C CYS A 152 8.15 -11.81 -35.49
N THR A 153 8.47 -11.04 -36.52
CA THR A 153 8.24 -11.44 -37.92
C THR A 153 9.35 -12.39 -38.35
N ILE A 154 9.07 -13.68 -38.48
CA ILE A 154 10.01 -14.67 -39.04
C ILE A 154 9.77 -14.76 -40.56
N PRO A 155 10.73 -14.44 -41.44
CA PRO A 155 10.56 -14.67 -42.87
C PRO A 155 10.82 -16.15 -43.18
N ILE A 156 9.75 -16.93 -43.40
CA ILE A 156 9.88 -18.29 -43.93
C ILE A 156 10.16 -18.20 -45.43
N ARG A 157 11.42 -18.40 -45.79
CA ARG A 157 11.89 -18.46 -47.18
C ARG A 157 11.58 -19.86 -47.75
N ARG A 158 10.37 -20.06 -48.28
CA ARG A 158 10.01 -20.96 -49.42
C ARG A 158 8.50 -21.25 -49.41
N ARG A 159 7.73 -20.40 -50.08
CA ARG A 159 6.58 -20.71 -50.98
C ARG A 159 5.77 -19.42 -51.20
N ARG A 160 5.25 -19.25 -52.42
CA ARG A 160 4.58 -18.03 -52.90
C ARG A 160 3.22 -17.85 -52.20
N ARG A 161 3.18 -17.18 -51.04
CA ARG A 161 2.08 -16.35 -50.45
C ARG A 161 2.28 -16.22 -48.92
N PRO A 162 2.20 -15.02 -48.31
CA PRO A 162 2.34 -14.84 -46.86
C PRO A 162 1.05 -15.29 -46.13
N ILE A 163 1.21 -16.00 -45.00
CA ILE A 163 0.11 -16.37 -44.09
C ILE A 163 0.43 -15.76 -42.72
N TRP A 164 -0.54 -15.08 -42.10
CA TRP A 164 -0.41 -14.58 -40.72
C TRP A 164 -0.84 -15.65 -39.72
N ALA A 165 -0.14 -15.74 -38.59
CA ALA A 165 -0.55 -16.52 -37.43
C ALA A 165 -0.51 -15.63 -36.18
N SER A 166 -1.62 -15.57 -35.44
CA SER A 166 -1.71 -14.88 -34.15
C SER A 166 -1.63 -15.92 -33.03
N CYS A 167 -0.63 -15.84 -32.16
CA CYS A 167 -0.55 -16.67 -30.96
C CYS A 167 -1.16 -15.93 -29.77
N TRP A 168 -2.14 -16.55 -29.11
CA TRP A 168 -2.66 -16.10 -27.82
C TRP A 168 -2.10 -16.99 -26.70
N SER A 169 -1.58 -16.37 -25.65
CA SER A 169 -1.16 -17.06 -24.44
C SER A 169 -2.35 -17.14 -23.47
N GLY A 170 -3.04 -18.29 -23.43
CA GLY A 170 -4.05 -18.56 -22.41
C GLY A 170 -3.38 -18.94 -21.08
N TRP A 171 -3.78 -18.28 -19.99
CA TRP A 171 -3.30 -18.60 -18.64
C TRP A 171 -3.99 -19.86 -18.10
N ARG A 172 -3.22 -20.87 -17.70
CA ARG A 172 -3.65 -21.86 -16.70
C ARG A 172 -2.54 -22.12 -15.69
N ARG A 173 -2.98 -22.25 -14.44
CA ARG A 173 -2.20 -22.56 -13.24
C ARG A 173 -1.64 -23.98 -13.36
N TRP A 174 -0.34 -24.12 -13.04
CA TRP A 174 0.45 -25.36 -12.95
C TRP A 174 0.91 -26.01 -14.28
N GLY A 175 2.22 -25.93 -14.55
CA GLY A 175 3.02 -26.94 -15.28
C GLY A 175 2.90 -27.04 -16.80
N ARG A 176 3.90 -26.51 -17.53
CA ARG A 176 4.23 -26.68 -18.96
C ARG A 176 3.24 -26.09 -19.98
N THR A 177 3.64 -25.02 -20.67
CA THR A 177 2.96 -24.43 -21.83
C THR A 177 3.17 -25.27 -23.10
N ARG A 178 2.09 -25.67 -23.78
CA ARG A 178 2.09 -26.04 -25.20
C ARG A 178 1.37 -24.96 -26.01
N SER A 179 1.99 -24.49 -27.08
CA SER A 179 1.40 -23.53 -28.02
C SER A 179 0.50 -24.25 -29.03
N ILE A 180 -0.73 -23.76 -29.25
CA ILE A 180 -1.62 -24.21 -30.33
C ILE A 180 -1.74 -23.05 -31.33
N CYS A 181 -1.39 -23.28 -32.60
CA CYS A 181 -1.58 -22.33 -33.70
C CYS A 181 -2.78 -22.74 -34.55
N ARG A 182 -3.71 -21.81 -34.84
CA ARG A 182 -4.72 -21.93 -35.91
C ARG A 182 -4.46 -20.88 -36.99
N LEU A 183 -4.63 -21.27 -38.25
CA LEU A 183 -4.49 -20.40 -39.43
C LEU A 183 -5.86 -19.90 -39.88
N SER A 184 -5.96 -18.63 -40.32
CA SER A 184 -7.15 -18.08 -40.99
C SER A 184 -6.74 -17.02 -42.03
N PRO A 185 -7.42 -16.90 -43.20
CA PRO A 185 -7.07 -15.95 -44.26
C PRO A 185 -7.72 -14.56 -44.08
N ILE A 186 -7.09 -13.51 -44.65
CA ILE A 186 -7.52 -12.09 -44.60
C ILE A 186 -7.97 -11.61 -46.01
N PRO A 187 -9.01 -10.75 -46.16
CA PRO A 187 -9.33 -10.06 -47.41
C PRO A 187 -8.49 -8.77 -47.62
N ALA A 188 -8.16 -8.46 -48.87
CA ALA A 188 -7.18 -7.45 -49.28
C ALA A 188 -7.69 -5.99 -49.26
N ALA A 189 -6.85 -5.02 -48.86
CA ALA A 189 -6.81 -3.66 -49.44
C ALA A 189 -5.58 -2.82 -49.02
N THR A 190 -4.80 -2.44 -50.04
CA THR A 190 -4.03 -1.20 -50.29
C THR A 190 -3.04 -0.61 -49.26
N ALA A 191 -1.76 -0.64 -49.67
CA ALA A 191 -0.62 0.09 -49.10
C ALA A 191 -0.46 1.52 -49.67
N ARG A 192 0.12 2.44 -48.90
CA ARG A 192 0.88 3.61 -49.41
C ARG A 192 2.11 3.93 -48.53
N SER A 193 3.28 3.65 -49.11
CA SER A 193 4.58 4.35 -49.08
C SER A 193 5.10 5.06 -47.81
N ALA A 194 6.28 4.62 -47.35
CA ALA A 194 7.44 5.48 -47.11
C ALA A 194 8.75 4.67 -47.29
N ARG A 195 9.71 5.21 -48.05
CA ARG A 195 11.05 4.65 -48.33
C ARG A 195 12.09 5.29 -47.40
N CYS A 196 13.09 4.53 -46.93
CA CYS A 196 14.49 4.92 -46.65
C CYS A 196 15.34 3.62 -46.64
N ILE A 197 16.18 3.36 -47.67
CA ILE A 197 17.65 3.55 -47.78
C ILE A 197 18.47 2.60 -46.86
N PHE A 198 19.26 1.71 -47.50
CA PHE A 198 20.18 0.66 -46.98
C PHE A 198 21.57 1.23 -46.53
N PRO A 199 22.58 0.46 -46.00
CA PRO A 199 22.65 -0.98 -45.63
C PRO A 199 23.40 -1.34 -44.29
N THR A 200 23.39 -2.66 -43.99
CA THR A 200 24.36 -3.47 -43.20
C THR A 200 24.40 -3.47 -41.66
N ALA A 201 24.10 -4.67 -41.13
CA ALA A 201 24.75 -5.41 -40.03
C ALA A 201 24.24 -5.27 -38.57
N ALA A 202 23.62 -6.38 -38.14
CA ALA A 202 23.57 -6.95 -36.78
C ALA A 202 22.63 -6.34 -35.71
N CYS A 203 21.36 -6.74 -35.73
CA CYS A 203 20.58 -6.85 -34.49
C CYS A 203 21.15 -7.98 -33.62
N ARG A 204 21.77 -7.65 -32.49
CA ARG A 204 21.99 -8.60 -31.39
C ARG A 204 20.82 -8.49 -30.42
N CYS A 205 19.98 -9.53 -30.36
CA CYS A 205 19.08 -9.74 -29.23
C CYS A 205 19.89 -10.35 -28.08
N ALA A 206 20.00 -9.65 -26.95
CA ALA A 206 20.51 -10.24 -25.71
C ALA A 206 19.36 -10.92 -24.95
N PRO A 207 19.54 -12.12 -24.38
CA PRO A 207 18.68 -12.64 -23.33
C PRO A 207 19.33 -12.33 -21.99
N THR A 208 18.68 -11.55 -21.12
CA THR A 208 18.79 -11.75 -19.66
C THR A 208 17.66 -10.98 -18.97
N CYS A 209 16.64 -11.70 -18.51
CA CYS A 209 15.98 -11.34 -17.25
C CYS A 209 17.02 -11.52 -16.14
N SER A 210 17.51 -10.43 -15.56
CA SER A 210 18.35 -10.48 -14.37
C SER A 210 17.48 -10.63 -13.12
N ILE A 211 17.48 -11.82 -12.53
CA ILE A 211 17.01 -12.07 -11.16
C ILE A 211 18.14 -11.61 -10.23
N GLY A 212 17.95 -10.51 -9.51
CA GLY A 212 18.87 -10.10 -8.43
C GLY A 212 18.69 -10.96 -7.17
N PRO A 213 19.75 -11.23 -6.39
CA PRO A 213 19.69 -12.12 -5.22
C PRO A 213 19.00 -11.45 -4.03
N PRO A 214 18.60 -12.22 -2.99
CA PRO A 214 17.94 -11.68 -1.80
C PRO A 214 18.96 -10.85 -0.99
N GLY A 215 18.67 -9.57 -0.79
CA GLY A 215 19.48 -8.66 0.01
C GLY A 215 19.37 -8.98 1.51
N SER A 216 20.54 -9.23 2.09
CA SER A 216 20.86 -9.36 3.52
C SER A 216 20.60 -8.08 4.29
#